data_AF-A0A2E1MJD6-F1
#
_entry.id   AF-A0A2E1MJD6-F1
#
_cell.length_a   1.000
_cell.length_b   1.000
_cell.length_c   1.000
_cell.angle_alpha   90.00
_cell.angle_beta   90.00
_cell.angle_gamma   90.00
#
_symmetry.space_group_name_H-M   'P 1'
#
loop_
_entity.id
_entity.type
_entity.pdbx_description
1 polymer ?
#
loop_
_entity_poly.entity_id
_entity_poly.type
_entity_poly.pdbx_seq_one_letter_code
_entity_poly.pdbx_strand_id
1 'polypeptide(L)'
;MVERSPLVSFALIVAPTLCLTALRIILPVFDDVLSTDLISKIIVYSFSLFIGILMFLKYRTIEDHEYHRSKAISKLSKSYKLDNKGLWEDSDSIIRDLELKAQSNLRGKASVKSDQLMKGSIGNINKEMHEDIAQNEVEINLSSKINSSEQINNENISKDSKSIFSKINEKFNKIIENAALNEVNKNKRVIKSQSYPDIETSETISDKWNTPTSKKERKVIACNYCHSLNDEDVNYCVSCGNYLS
;
A
#
# COMPACT_ATOMS: atom_id res chain seq x y z
N MET A 1 5.09 -15.35 -2.63
CA MET A 1 4.61 -15.53 -1.25
C MET A 1 5.15 -16.84 -0.76
N VAL A 2 6.13 -16.82 0.15
CA VAL A 2 6.49 -18.03 0.89
C VAL A 2 5.36 -18.28 1.87
N GLU A 3 4.64 -19.40 1.74
CA GLU A 3 3.59 -19.75 2.68
C GLU A 3 4.22 -20.42 3.91
N ARG A 4 3.89 -19.91 5.11
CA ARG A 4 4.21 -20.63 6.35
C ARG A 4 3.37 -21.90 6.44
N SER A 5 3.90 -22.93 7.11
CA SER A 5 3.24 -24.23 7.19
C SER A 5 1.79 -24.10 7.70
N PRO A 6 0.80 -24.62 6.96
CA PRO A 6 -0.62 -24.46 7.31
C PRO A 6 -0.97 -25.15 8.63
N LEU A 7 -0.23 -26.21 8.97
CA LEU A 7 -0.40 -26.96 10.22
C LEU A 7 -0.09 -26.10 11.46
N VAL A 8 1.01 -25.34 11.43
CA VAL A 8 1.36 -24.42 12.53
C VAL A 8 0.35 -23.29 12.64
N SER A 9 -0.17 -22.80 11.51
CA SER A 9 -1.23 -21.78 11.51
C SER A 9 -2.51 -22.29 12.18
N PHE A 10 -2.93 -23.51 11.89
CA PHE A 10 -4.10 -24.12 12.54
C PHE A 10 -3.85 -24.37 14.03
N ALA A 11 -2.65 -24.84 14.39
CA ALA A 11 -2.26 -25.02 15.78
C ALA A 11 -2.34 -23.72 16.58
N LEU A 12 -1.97 -22.56 16.00
CA LEU A 12 -2.08 -21.26 16.65
C LEU A 12 -3.53 -20.81 16.93
N ILE A 13 -4.49 -21.22 16.10
CA ILE A 13 -5.92 -20.93 16.35
C ILE A 13 -6.42 -21.76 17.53
N VAL A 14 -6.00 -23.03 17.61
CA VAL A 14 -6.45 -23.98 18.65
C VAL A 14 -5.67 -23.83 19.96
N ALA A 15 -4.45 -23.30 19.94
CA ALA A 15 -3.59 -23.24 21.13
C ALA A 15 -4.21 -22.49 22.33
N PRO A 16 -4.85 -21.32 22.19
CA PRO A 16 -5.43 -20.60 23.32
C PRO A 16 -6.62 -21.34 23.95
N THR A 17 -7.44 -22.02 23.14
CA THR A 17 -8.58 -22.79 23.64
C THR A 17 -8.09 -24.06 24.32
N LEU A 18 -7.07 -24.72 23.76
CA LEU A 18 -6.42 -25.88 24.38
C LEU A 18 -5.78 -25.52 25.73
N CYS A 19 -5.08 -24.38 25.81
CA CYS A 19 -4.54 -23.86 27.06
C CYS A 19 -5.63 -23.61 28.12
N LEU A 20 -6.76 -23.02 27.71
CA LEU A 20 -7.90 -22.80 28.60
C LEU A 20 -8.51 -24.11 29.10
N THR A 21 -8.64 -25.12 28.24
CA THR A 21 -9.12 -26.45 28.65
C THR A 21 -8.15 -27.14 29.60
N ALA A 22 -6.83 -26.98 29.40
CA ALA A 22 -5.83 -27.51 30.32
C ALA A 22 -5.92 -26.82 31.70
N LEU A 23 -6.06 -25.50 31.74
CA LEU A 23 -6.25 -24.74 32.98
C LEU A 23 -7.50 -25.18 33.75
N ARG A 24 -8.58 -25.52 33.04
CA ARG A 24 -9.81 -26.05 33.64
C ARG A 24 -9.58 -27.38 34.36
N ILE A 25 -8.76 -28.27 33.79
CA ILE A 25 -8.43 -29.57 34.39
C ILE A 25 -7.53 -29.38 35.61
N ILE A 26 -6.59 -28.44 35.55
CA ILE A 26 -5.61 -28.21 36.62
C ILE A 26 -6.23 -27.46 37.81
N LEU A 27 -7.14 -26.51 37.56
CA LEU A 27 -7.73 -25.66 38.59
C LEU A 27 -9.25 -25.89 38.71
N PRO A 28 -9.71 -26.72 39.68
CA PRO A 28 -11.13 -27.02 39.84
C PRO A 28 -11.98 -25.79 40.21
N VAL A 29 -11.38 -24.79 40.86
CA VAL A 29 -12.04 -23.50 41.17
C VAL A 29 -12.45 -22.76 39.90
N PHE A 30 -11.63 -22.81 38.84
CA PHE A 30 -11.97 -22.21 37.56
C PHE A 30 -13.07 -22.97 36.83
N ASP A 31 -13.10 -24.30 36.98
CA ASP A 31 -14.17 -25.12 36.41
C ASP A 31 -15.53 -24.78 37.02
N ASP A 32 -15.59 -24.69 38.35
CA ASP A 32 -16.82 -24.41 39.08
C ASP A 32 -17.45 -23.07 38.65
N VAL A 33 -16.63 -22.01 38.60
CA VAL A 33 -17.05 -20.67 38.16
C VAL A 33 -17.51 -20.68 36.69
N LEU A 34 -16.80 -21.37 35.81
CA LEU A 34 -17.12 -21.38 34.38
C LEU A 34 -18.29 -22.31 34.03
N SER A 35 -18.56 -23.30 34.87
CA SER A 35 -19.67 -24.25 34.70
C SER A 35 -21.01 -23.71 35.21
N THR A 36 -20.98 -22.72 36.09
CA THR A 36 -22.18 -22.07 36.67
C THR A 36 -23.04 -21.40 35.61
N ASP A 37 -22.41 -20.63 34.70
CA ASP A 37 -23.12 -19.86 33.67
C ASP A 37 -22.72 -20.24 32.24
N LEU A 38 -23.70 -20.69 31.45
CA LEU A 38 -23.53 -20.97 30.02
C LEU A 38 -23.06 -19.75 29.22
N ILE A 39 -23.56 -18.56 29.57
CA ILE A 39 -23.21 -17.31 28.89
C ILE A 39 -21.73 -16.97 29.14
N SER A 40 -21.30 -17.02 30.40
CA SER A 40 -19.90 -16.77 30.79
C SER A 40 -18.95 -17.73 30.10
N LYS A 41 -19.31 -19.02 30.02
CA LYS A 41 -18.56 -20.02 29.24
C LYS A 41 -18.43 -19.60 27.77
N ILE A 42 -19.53 -19.27 27.09
CA ILE A 42 -19.51 -18.86 25.68
C ILE A 42 -18.61 -17.63 25.48
N ILE A 43 -18.71 -16.64 26.36
CA ILE A 43 -17.90 -15.41 26.27
C ILE A 43 -16.40 -15.73 26.39
N VAL A 44 -16.00 -16.50 27.40
CA VAL A 44 -14.58 -16.80 27.65
C VAL A 44 -13.98 -17.63 26.51
N TYR A 45 -14.68 -18.65 26.03
CA TYR A 45 -14.21 -19.44 24.89
C TYR A 45 -14.20 -18.64 23.59
N SER A 46 -15.17 -17.73 23.38
CA SER A 46 -15.18 -16.84 22.22
C SER A 46 -14.01 -15.86 22.25
N PHE A 47 -13.68 -15.31 23.41
CA PHE A 47 -12.53 -14.43 23.59
C PHE A 47 -11.20 -15.16 23.36
N SER A 48 -11.08 -16.39 23.87
CA SER A 48 -9.92 -17.25 23.61
C SER A 48 -9.79 -17.61 22.12
N LEU A 49 -10.89 -17.94 21.44
CA LEU A 49 -10.87 -18.15 19.99
C LEU A 49 -10.46 -16.87 19.24
N PHE A 50 -10.95 -15.70 19.68
CA PHE A 50 -10.60 -14.42 19.10
C PHE A 50 -9.10 -14.11 19.21
N ILE A 51 -8.47 -14.42 20.36
CA ILE A 51 -7.01 -14.26 20.49
C ILE A 51 -6.26 -15.20 19.54
N GLY A 52 -6.73 -16.44 19.37
CA GLY A 52 -6.15 -17.41 18.42
C GLY A 52 -6.25 -16.93 16.98
N ILE A 53 -7.39 -16.35 16.59
CA ILE A 53 -7.58 -15.73 15.27
C ILE A 53 -6.60 -14.56 15.08
N LEU A 54 -6.43 -13.71 16.09
CA LEU A 54 -5.50 -12.57 16.01
C LEU A 54 -4.05 -13.05 15.85
N MET A 55 -3.65 -14.09 16.57
CA MET A 55 -2.35 -14.75 16.39
C MET A 55 -2.19 -15.35 14.99
N PHE A 56 -3.22 -15.99 14.45
CA PHE A 56 -3.22 -16.52 13.09
C PHE A 56 -3.04 -15.42 12.03
N LEU A 57 -3.78 -14.32 12.16
CA LEU A 57 -3.68 -13.18 11.24
C LEU A 57 -2.26 -12.60 11.26
N LYS A 58 -1.69 -12.43 12.45
CA LYS A 58 -0.31 -11.94 12.60
C LYS A 58 0.72 -12.95 12.08
N TYR A 59 0.53 -14.24 12.34
CA TYR A 59 1.45 -15.29 11.88
C TYR A 59 1.47 -15.43 10.36
N ARG A 60 0.34 -15.20 9.68
CA ARG A 60 0.24 -15.27 8.23
C ARG A 60 0.91 -14.09 7.52
N THR A 61 1.08 -12.96 8.20
CA THR A 61 1.83 -11.83 7.67
C THR A 61 3.32 -12.16 7.67
N ILE A 62 3.87 -12.35 6.48
CA ILE A 62 5.30 -12.54 6.25
C ILE A 62 5.80 -11.29 5.53
N GLU A 63 6.64 -10.54 6.22
CA GLU A 63 7.37 -9.44 5.61
C GLU A 63 8.52 -10.04 4.80
N ASP A 64 8.27 -10.27 3.51
CA ASP A 64 9.30 -10.70 2.56
C ASP A 64 10.29 -9.56 2.27
N HIS A 65 11.45 -9.86 1.69
CA HIS A 65 12.38 -8.84 1.21
C HIS A 65 11.71 -7.87 0.22
N GLU A 66 10.87 -8.39 -0.67
CA GLU A 66 10.07 -7.57 -1.58
C GLU A 66 9.07 -6.67 -0.84
N TYR A 67 8.55 -7.09 0.31
CA TYR A 67 7.68 -6.25 1.12
C TYR A 67 8.47 -5.09 1.75
N HIS A 68 9.67 -5.33 2.27
CA HIS A 68 10.51 -4.24 2.79
C HIS A 68 10.94 -3.26 1.70
N ARG A 69 11.31 -3.77 0.52
CA ARG A 69 11.64 -2.94 -0.64
C ARG A 69 10.43 -2.10 -1.08
N SER A 70 9.26 -2.72 -1.20
CA SER A 70 8.02 -2.03 -1.56
C SER A 70 7.61 -1.00 -0.50
N LYS A 71 7.83 -1.30 0.79
CA LYS A 71 7.58 -0.39 1.91
C LYS A 71 8.53 0.81 1.90
N ALA A 72 9.79 0.62 1.51
CA ALA A 72 10.73 1.72 1.32
C ALA A 72 10.32 2.61 0.13
N ILE A 73 9.94 2.01 -1.00
CA ILE A 73 9.46 2.74 -2.18
C ILE A 73 8.16 3.49 -1.87
N SER A 74 7.24 2.88 -1.13
CA SER A 74 5.96 3.51 -0.78
C SER A 74 6.13 4.72 0.14
N LYS A 75 7.14 4.73 1.02
CA LYS A 75 7.52 5.92 1.81
C LYS A 75 7.91 7.10 0.91
N LEU A 76 8.52 6.84 -0.25
CA LEU A 76 8.94 7.85 -1.22
C LEU A 76 7.85 8.23 -2.24
N SER A 77 6.74 7.49 -2.29
CA SER A 77 5.66 7.67 -3.27
C SER A 77 5.09 9.10 -3.31
N LYS A 78 5.10 9.81 -2.18
CA LYS A 78 4.65 11.20 -2.10
C LYS A 78 5.58 12.13 -2.87
N SER A 79 6.89 11.97 -2.72
CA SER A 79 7.89 12.76 -3.45
C SER A 79 7.77 12.48 -4.95
N TYR A 80 7.67 11.21 -5.37
CA TYR A 80 7.45 10.87 -6.77
C TYR A 80 6.13 11.42 -7.34
N LYS A 81 5.06 11.46 -6.53
CA LYS A 81 3.79 12.05 -6.96
C LYS A 81 3.89 13.57 -7.15
N LEU A 82 4.74 14.25 -6.39
CA LEU A 82 4.97 15.68 -6.55
C LEU A 82 5.93 15.96 -7.73
N ASP A 83 6.96 15.14 -7.88
CA ASP A 83 7.89 15.14 -9.01
C ASP A 83 7.13 15.04 -10.34
N ASN A 84 6.28 14.01 -10.47
CA ASN A 84 5.41 13.82 -11.63
C ASN A 84 4.36 14.93 -11.85
N LYS A 85 4.09 15.74 -10.82
CA LYS A 85 3.20 16.91 -10.92
C LYS A 85 3.94 18.17 -11.40
N GLY A 86 5.23 18.07 -11.73
CA GLY A 86 6.02 19.21 -12.17
C GLY A 86 6.54 20.07 -11.02
N LEU A 87 6.73 19.50 -9.80
CA LEU A 87 7.25 20.25 -8.65
C LEU A 87 8.54 21.04 -8.98
N TRP A 88 9.38 20.49 -9.86
CA TRP A 88 10.64 21.11 -10.27
C TRP A 88 10.51 22.01 -11.49
N GLU A 89 9.56 21.74 -12.38
CA GLU A 89 9.33 22.55 -13.58
C GLU A 89 8.70 23.90 -13.19
N ASP A 90 7.84 23.90 -12.17
CA ASP A 90 7.08 25.05 -11.70
C ASP A 90 7.57 25.58 -10.33
N SER A 91 8.88 25.51 -10.04
CA SER A 91 9.45 25.86 -8.72
C SER A 91 8.99 27.21 -8.20
N ASP A 92 8.99 28.23 -9.06
CA ASP A 92 8.72 29.62 -8.67
C ASP A 92 7.25 29.83 -8.28
N SER A 93 6.33 29.16 -8.98
CA SER A 93 4.90 29.25 -8.67
C SER A 93 4.58 28.52 -7.36
N ILE A 94 5.21 27.37 -7.13
CA ILE A 94 5.05 26.60 -5.90
C ILE A 94 5.66 27.34 -4.71
N ILE A 95 6.83 27.96 -4.86
CA ILE A 95 7.44 28.79 -3.81
C ILE A 95 6.50 29.95 -3.45
N ARG A 96 5.94 30.64 -4.45
CA ARG A 96 4.98 31.72 -4.23
C ARG A 96 3.72 31.25 -3.50
N ASP A 97 3.17 30.10 -3.88
CA ASP A 97 2.01 29.51 -3.20
C ASP A 97 2.33 29.10 -1.76
N LEU A 98 3.54 28.57 -1.51
CA LEU A 98 4.01 28.23 -0.18
C LEU A 98 4.22 29.49 0.68
N GLU A 99 4.74 30.57 0.10
CA GLU A 99 4.89 31.85 0.77
C GLU A 99 3.54 32.46 1.14
N LEU A 100 2.58 32.46 0.21
CA LEU A 100 1.21 32.90 0.47
C LEU A 100 0.55 32.06 1.59
N LYS A 101 0.81 30.75 1.61
CA LYS A 101 0.30 29.86 2.65
C LYS A 101 0.98 30.08 3.99
N ALA A 102 2.28 30.38 4.01
CA ALA A 102 3.01 30.71 5.24
C ALA A 102 2.55 32.06 5.83
N GLN A 103 2.24 33.03 4.97
CA GLN A 103 1.67 34.32 5.36
C GLN A 103 0.18 34.24 5.71
N SER A 104 -0.53 33.21 5.26
CA SER A 104 -1.93 33.01 5.61
C SER A 104 -2.09 32.71 7.10
N ASN A 105 -3.00 33.43 7.77
CA ASN A 105 -3.33 33.18 9.16
C ASN A 105 -4.08 31.84 9.29
N LEU A 106 -3.33 30.76 9.49
CA LEU A 106 -3.88 29.46 9.84
C LEU A 106 -4.63 29.61 11.18
N ARG A 107 -5.90 29.19 11.25
CA ARG A 107 -6.70 29.18 12.50
C ARG A 107 -6.96 27.74 12.95
N GLY A 108 -7.13 27.55 14.26
CA GLY A 108 -7.47 26.26 14.85
C GLY A 108 -6.26 25.32 15.00
N LYS A 109 -6.50 23.99 14.93
CA LYS A 109 -5.47 22.97 15.18
C LYS A 109 -4.27 23.03 14.23
N ALA A 110 -4.48 23.54 13.01
CA ALA A 110 -3.40 23.73 12.02
C ALA A 110 -2.44 24.85 12.42
N SER A 111 -2.96 25.93 13.02
CA SER A 111 -2.19 27.07 13.55
C SER A 111 -1.23 26.66 14.66
N VAL A 112 -1.76 25.92 15.65
CA VAL A 112 -0.96 25.45 16.78
C VAL A 112 0.19 24.55 16.31
N LYS A 113 -0.07 23.72 15.28
CA LYS A 113 0.95 22.86 14.70
C LYS A 113 2.00 23.64 13.90
N SER A 114 1.60 24.62 13.08
CA SER A 114 2.56 25.47 12.36
C SER A 114 3.43 26.26 13.33
N ASP A 115 2.85 26.79 14.40
CA ASP A 115 3.57 27.52 15.44
C ASP A 115 4.58 26.62 16.16
N GLN A 116 4.20 25.37 16.47
CA GLN A 116 5.12 24.40 17.06
C GLN A 116 6.29 24.06 16.14
N LEU A 117 6.05 23.96 14.82
CA LEU A 117 7.09 23.70 13.84
C LEU A 117 8.01 24.92 13.65
N MET A 118 7.45 26.13 13.59
CA MET A 118 8.22 27.38 13.49
C MET A 118 9.06 27.67 14.74
N LYS A 119 8.59 27.24 15.91
CA LYS A 119 9.32 27.36 17.19
C LYS A 119 10.33 26.22 17.42
N GLY A 120 10.40 25.23 16.53
CA GLY A 120 11.36 24.13 16.62
C GLY A 120 12.80 24.59 16.42
N SER A 121 13.75 24.01 17.15
CA SER A 121 15.18 24.28 16.93
C SER A 121 15.65 23.64 15.62
N ILE A 122 16.51 24.35 14.88
CA ILE A 122 17.13 23.86 13.64
C ILE A 122 17.89 22.54 13.89
N GLY A 123 18.45 22.36 15.09
CA GLY A 123 19.12 21.11 15.49
C GLY A 123 18.18 19.89 15.56
N ASN A 124 16.87 20.09 15.69
CA ASN A 124 15.89 19.00 15.66
C ASN A 124 15.55 18.56 14.23
N ILE A 125 15.83 19.38 13.22
CA ILE A 125 15.56 19.07 11.80
C ILE A 125 16.57 18.03 11.29
N ASN A 126 17.80 18.08 11.82
CA ASN A 126 18.87 17.14 11.49
C ASN A 126 18.90 15.91 12.40
N LYS A 127 17.88 15.72 13.25
CA LYS A 127 17.73 14.48 14.00
C LYS A 127 17.24 13.44 13.00
N GLU A 128 18.19 12.75 12.39
CA GLU A 128 17.93 11.62 11.50
C GLU A 128 16.84 10.75 12.12
N MET A 129 15.77 10.54 11.33
CA MET A 129 14.61 9.79 11.77
C MET A 129 15.13 8.43 12.21
N HIS A 130 15.00 8.14 13.50
CA HIS A 130 15.51 6.90 14.07
C HIS A 130 15.04 5.74 13.18
N GLU A 131 15.99 5.05 12.58
CA GLU A 131 15.71 3.83 11.84
C GLU A 131 15.30 2.80 12.88
N ASP A 132 14.00 2.72 13.16
CA ASP A 132 13.46 1.65 13.99
C ASP A 132 13.76 0.32 13.28
N ILE A 133 14.84 -0.33 13.73
CA ILE A 133 15.17 -1.71 13.39
C ILE A 133 14.07 -2.57 13.99
N ALA A 134 13.08 -2.90 13.15
CA ALA A 134 12.20 -4.07 13.22
C ALA A 134 12.05 -4.73 14.62
N GLN A 135 11.52 -4.00 15.61
CA GLN A 135 11.07 -4.62 16.85
C GLN A 135 9.77 -3.96 17.32
N ASN A 136 8.66 -4.67 17.06
CA ASN A 136 7.34 -4.47 17.65
C ASN A 136 6.77 -3.05 17.59
N GLU A 137 6.12 -2.78 16.46
CA GLU A 137 4.86 -2.07 16.29
C GLU A 137 3.97 -1.91 17.56
N VAL A 138 4.29 -0.92 18.40
CA VAL A 138 3.29 -0.03 18.98
C VAL A 138 3.49 1.30 18.28
N GLU A 139 2.80 1.45 17.14
CA GLU A 139 2.86 2.62 16.28
C GLU A 139 2.20 3.81 17.00
N ILE A 140 2.94 4.49 17.88
CA ILE A 140 2.59 5.83 18.33
C ILE A 140 2.73 6.74 17.10
N ASN A 141 1.62 6.88 16.39
CA ASN A 141 1.44 7.72 15.23
C ASN A 141 1.68 9.21 15.59
N LEU A 142 2.93 9.64 15.77
CA LEU A 142 3.30 11.05 15.70
C LEU A 142 3.43 11.45 14.23
N SER A 143 2.27 11.46 13.56
CA SER A 143 2.18 11.90 12.18
C SER A 143 2.49 13.40 12.11
N SER A 144 3.62 13.73 11.48
CA SER A 144 3.85 14.99 10.76
C SER A 144 2.89 15.04 9.55
N LYS A 145 1.59 15.04 9.86
CA LYS A 145 0.47 15.16 8.95
C LYS A 145 0.50 16.53 8.26
N ILE A 146 1.26 16.64 7.17
CA ILE A 146 1.08 17.67 6.14
C ILE A 146 -0.11 17.18 5.31
N ASN A 147 -1.31 17.49 5.81
CA ASN A 147 -2.53 17.32 5.05
C ASN A 147 -2.63 18.45 4.03
N SER A 148 -2.57 18.08 2.75
CA SER A 148 -3.26 18.86 1.71
C SER A 148 -4.75 18.83 2.05
N SER A 149 -5.36 20.00 2.00
CA SER A 149 -6.74 20.29 2.34
C SER A 149 -7.73 19.46 1.52
N GLU A 150 -8.49 18.59 2.18
CA GLU A 150 -9.85 18.28 1.79
C GLU A 150 -10.78 19.01 2.75
N GLN A 151 -11.60 19.87 2.16
CA GLN A 151 -12.58 20.72 2.78
C GLN A 151 -13.71 19.83 3.30
N ILE A 152 -13.91 19.77 4.62
CA ILE A 152 -15.09 19.13 5.22
C ILE A 152 -15.86 20.23 5.94
N ASN A 153 -17.07 20.49 5.43
CA ASN A 153 -18.05 21.38 6.04
C ASN A 153 -18.35 20.93 7.47
N ASN A 154 -18.37 21.90 8.38
CA ASN A 154 -18.80 21.71 9.75
C ASN A 154 -20.33 21.69 9.81
N GLU A 155 -20.90 20.56 10.21
CA GLU A 155 -22.19 20.54 10.87
C GLU A 155 -22.05 19.96 12.27
N ASN A 156 -22.66 20.68 13.22
CA ASN A 156 -22.62 20.44 14.65
C ASN A 156 -23.26 19.09 15.00
N ILE A 157 -22.58 18.22 15.75
CA ILE A 157 -23.26 17.24 16.61
C ILE A 157 -22.46 17.04 17.92
N SER A 158 -23.26 17.02 18.97
CA SER A 158 -23.01 16.78 20.39
C SER A 158 -22.10 15.59 20.72
N LYS A 159 -21.45 15.73 21.89
CA LYS A 159 -20.61 14.71 22.54
C LYS A 159 -21.38 13.41 22.70
N ASP A 160 -20.96 12.38 21.98
CA ASP A 160 -21.22 10.99 22.35
C ASP A 160 -20.11 10.08 21.81
N SER A 161 -19.84 8.99 22.51
CA SER A 161 -18.69 8.08 22.46
C SER A 161 -18.48 7.27 21.16
N LYS A 162 -18.71 7.87 19.97
CA LYS A 162 -18.77 7.21 18.65
C LYS A 162 -17.53 7.40 17.75
N SER A 163 -16.32 7.42 18.32
CA SER A 163 -15.08 7.72 17.53
C SER A 163 -14.51 6.52 16.77
N ILE A 164 -14.82 5.28 17.20
CA ILE A 164 -14.23 4.06 16.61
C ILE A 164 -15.18 3.42 15.60
N PHE A 165 -16.49 3.38 15.87
CA PHE A 165 -17.48 2.76 14.98
C PHE A 165 -17.82 3.61 13.74
N SER A 166 -17.68 4.94 13.81
CA SER A 166 -17.93 5.83 12.66
C SER A 166 -16.95 5.59 11.50
N LYS A 167 -15.66 5.37 11.81
CA LYS A 167 -14.62 5.04 10.81
C LYS A 167 -14.83 3.69 10.15
N ILE A 168 -15.47 2.75 10.85
CA ILE A 168 -15.76 1.41 10.35
C ILE A 168 -16.95 1.49 9.38
N ASN A 169 -17.97 2.29 9.70
CA ASN A 169 -19.14 2.46 8.85
C ASN A 169 -18.81 3.09 7.48
N GLU A 170 -17.91 4.08 7.44
CA GLU A 170 -17.44 4.66 6.17
C GLU A 170 -16.73 3.64 5.27
N LYS A 171 -15.96 2.72 5.86
CA LYS A 171 -15.28 1.66 5.09
C LYS A 171 -16.27 0.63 4.55
N PHE A 172 -17.29 0.26 5.32
CA PHE A 172 -18.34 -0.65 4.83
C PHE A 172 -19.18 -0.03 3.72
N ASN A 173 -19.54 1.26 3.85
CA ASN A 173 -20.27 1.96 2.80
C ASN A 173 -19.49 2.01 1.48
N LYS A 174 -18.17 2.25 1.52
CA LYS A 174 -17.31 2.18 0.33
C LYS A 174 -17.26 0.79 -0.31
N ILE A 175 -17.31 -0.27 0.48
CA ILE A 175 -17.34 -1.65 -0.05
C ILE A 175 -18.66 -1.91 -0.77
N ILE A 176 -19.79 -1.48 -0.20
CA ILE A 176 -21.12 -1.61 -0.79
C ILE A 176 -21.23 -0.79 -2.08
N GLU A 177 -20.72 0.45 -2.07
CA GLU A 177 -20.71 1.33 -3.24
C GLU A 177 -19.84 0.77 -4.39
N ASN A 178 -18.66 0.23 -4.06
CA ASN A 178 -17.80 -0.43 -5.05
C ASN A 178 -18.43 -1.72 -5.62
N ALA A 179 -19.19 -2.47 -4.80
CA ALA A 179 -19.93 -3.64 -5.27
C ALA A 179 -21.04 -3.23 -6.24
N ALA A 180 -21.82 -2.18 -5.91
CA ALA A 180 -22.85 -1.64 -6.79
C ALA A 180 -22.29 -1.08 -8.10
N LEU A 181 -21.16 -0.35 -8.06
CA LEU A 181 -20.47 0.15 -9.24
C LEU A 181 -19.99 -0.98 -10.17
N ASN A 182 -19.53 -2.09 -9.60
CA ASN A 182 -19.11 -3.24 -10.40
C ASN A 182 -20.27 -3.95 -11.09
N GLU A 183 -21.46 -4.00 -10.49
CA GLU A 183 -22.67 -4.52 -11.14
C GLU A 183 -23.15 -3.60 -12.26
N VAL A 184 -23.18 -2.28 -12.04
CA VAL A 184 -23.51 -1.30 -13.08
C VAL A 184 -22.53 -1.37 -14.25
N ASN A 185 -21.22 -1.51 -13.98
CA ASN A 185 -20.21 -1.66 -15.01
C ASN A 185 -20.32 -2.98 -15.79
N LYS A 186 -20.71 -4.09 -15.14
CA LYS A 186 -21.02 -5.35 -15.84
C LYS A 186 -22.22 -5.17 -16.77
N ASN A 187 -23.31 -4.56 -16.30
CA ASN A 187 -24.49 -4.32 -17.12
C ASN A 187 -24.20 -3.37 -18.31
N LYS A 188 -23.34 -2.36 -18.11
CA LYS A 188 -22.88 -1.46 -19.18
C LYS A 188 -22.04 -2.17 -20.25
N ARG A 189 -21.26 -3.20 -19.86
CA ARG A 189 -20.50 -4.04 -20.81
C ARG A 189 -21.41 -5.00 -21.58
N VAL A 190 -22.46 -5.51 -20.95
CA VAL A 190 -23.48 -6.35 -21.60
C VAL A 190 -24.24 -5.55 -22.66
N ILE A 191 -24.63 -4.30 -22.38
CA ILE A 191 -25.30 -3.41 -23.35
C ILE A 191 -24.39 -3.04 -24.54
N LYS A 192 -23.06 -2.99 -24.34
CA LYS A 192 -22.08 -2.68 -25.40
C LYS A 192 -21.66 -3.88 -26.27
N SER A 193 -22.14 -5.09 -25.97
CA SER A 193 -21.68 -6.34 -26.60
C SER A 193 -22.59 -6.91 -27.69
N GLN A 194 -23.55 -6.13 -28.21
CA GLN A 194 -24.24 -6.48 -29.46
C GLN A 194 -23.45 -5.93 -30.66
N SER A 195 -22.72 -6.83 -31.33
CA SER A 195 -21.83 -6.59 -32.46
C SER A 195 -22.56 -6.19 -33.76
N TYR A 196 -21.95 -5.31 -34.55
CA TYR A 196 -22.08 -5.22 -36.02
C TYR A 196 -20.68 -5.40 -36.64
N PRO A 197 -20.57 -5.87 -37.90
CA PRO A 197 -19.34 -6.40 -38.47
C PRO A 197 -18.37 -5.29 -38.91
N ASP A 198 -17.10 -5.69 -38.99
CA ASP A 198 -15.92 -4.89 -39.31
C ASP A 198 -16.02 -4.15 -40.65
N ILE A 199 -15.67 -2.85 -40.63
CA ILE A 199 -15.30 -2.08 -41.82
C ILE A 199 -13.98 -1.39 -41.51
N GLU A 200 -12.95 -1.74 -42.27
CA GLU A 200 -11.69 -1.03 -42.37
C GLU A 200 -11.95 0.40 -42.88
N THR A 201 -11.54 1.42 -42.13
CA THR A 201 -11.06 2.66 -42.75
C THR A 201 -10.14 3.42 -41.80
N SER A 202 -9.11 3.94 -42.42
CA SER A 202 -7.95 4.63 -41.92
C SER A 202 -8.24 6.01 -41.28
N GLU A 203 -7.25 6.41 -40.50
CA GLU A 203 -6.75 7.78 -40.29
C GLU A 203 -7.19 8.62 -39.07
N THR A 204 -6.14 9.00 -38.32
CA THR A 204 -5.94 10.23 -37.54
C THR A 204 -6.57 10.34 -36.15
N ILE A 205 -5.95 9.67 -35.16
CA ILE A 205 -5.82 10.24 -33.81
C ILE A 205 -4.37 10.10 -33.36
N SER A 206 -3.81 11.22 -32.93
CA SER A 206 -2.41 11.50 -32.61
C SER A 206 -1.77 10.55 -31.59
N ASP A 207 -0.82 9.74 -32.07
CA ASP A 207 0.13 8.98 -31.24
C ASP A 207 1.33 9.87 -30.86
N LYS A 208 1.26 10.52 -29.69
CA LYS A 208 2.33 11.40 -29.17
C LYS A 208 3.57 10.65 -28.65
N TRP A 209 3.67 9.33 -28.84
CA TRP A 209 4.74 8.49 -28.32
C TRP A 209 5.15 7.33 -29.24
N ASN A 210 5.11 7.50 -30.56
CA ASN A 210 5.79 6.59 -31.48
C ASN A 210 7.18 7.13 -31.81
N THR A 211 8.22 6.58 -31.17
CA THR A 211 9.56 6.65 -31.74
C THR A 211 9.59 5.77 -32.99
N PRO A 212 10.16 6.21 -34.13
CA PRO A 212 10.25 5.37 -35.30
C PRO A 212 11.21 4.22 -34.98
N THR A 213 10.66 3.06 -34.66
CA THR A 213 11.39 1.80 -34.77
C THR A 213 11.60 1.58 -36.26
N SER A 214 12.74 2.05 -36.77
CA SER A 214 13.21 1.63 -38.08
C SER A 214 13.21 0.10 -38.06
N LYS A 215 12.30 -0.53 -38.81
CA LYS A 215 12.41 -1.92 -39.21
C LYS A 215 13.61 -2.04 -40.16
N LYS A 216 14.81 -1.85 -39.63
CA LYS A 216 16.05 -2.31 -40.25
C LYS A 216 16.03 -3.81 -39.97
N GLU A 217 15.77 -4.60 -41.00
CA GLU A 217 16.09 -6.02 -40.99
C GLU A 217 17.60 -6.10 -40.74
N ARG A 218 18.00 -6.29 -39.48
CA ARG A 218 19.40 -6.45 -39.11
C ARG A 218 19.82 -7.82 -39.62
N LYS A 219 20.56 -7.84 -40.71
CA LYS A 219 21.27 -9.04 -41.15
C LYS A 219 22.39 -9.31 -40.14
N VAL A 220 22.57 -10.57 -39.80
CA VAL A 220 23.47 -11.03 -38.74
C VAL A 220 24.45 -12.02 -39.36
N ILE A 221 25.74 -11.86 -39.08
CA ILE A 221 26.82 -12.73 -39.55
C ILE A 221 27.32 -13.58 -38.37
N ALA A 222 27.46 -14.88 -38.60
CA ALA A 222 28.04 -15.80 -37.61
C ALA A 222 29.57 -15.84 -37.73
N CYS A 223 30.28 -15.78 -36.60
CA CYS A 223 31.73 -15.93 -36.59
C CYS A 223 32.14 -17.38 -36.85
N ASN A 224 33.07 -17.61 -37.79
CA ASN A 224 33.54 -18.95 -38.14
C ASN A 224 34.34 -19.63 -37.01
N TYR A 225 34.90 -18.86 -36.07
CA TYR A 225 35.73 -19.39 -34.98
C TYR A 225 34.93 -19.72 -33.72
N CYS A 226 34.05 -18.82 -33.28
CA CYS A 226 33.30 -18.97 -32.02
C CYS A 226 31.78 -19.08 -32.21
N HIS A 227 31.28 -19.08 -33.45
CA HIS A 227 29.86 -19.18 -33.80
C HIS A 227 28.95 -18.12 -33.16
N SER A 228 29.53 -17.04 -32.61
CA SER A 228 28.74 -15.93 -32.08
C SER A 228 28.14 -15.10 -33.22
N LEU A 229 26.92 -14.62 -32.99
CA LEU A 229 26.18 -13.76 -33.90
C LEU A 229 26.65 -12.31 -33.74
N ASN A 230 27.06 -11.67 -34.82
CA ASN A 230 27.50 -10.27 -34.86
C ASN A 230 26.68 -9.48 -35.91
N ASP A 231 26.53 -8.17 -35.70
CA ASP A 231 25.87 -7.28 -36.65
C ASP A 231 26.72 -7.12 -37.94
N GLU A 232 26.10 -6.87 -39.11
CA GLU A 232 26.82 -6.66 -40.38
C GLU A 232 27.80 -5.47 -40.35
N ASP A 233 27.57 -4.49 -39.47
CA ASP A 233 28.36 -3.26 -39.42
C ASP A 233 29.73 -3.43 -38.72
N VAL A 234 30.07 -4.64 -38.22
CA VAL A 234 31.36 -4.91 -37.57
C VAL A 234 32.26 -5.85 -38.39
N ASN A 235 33.52 -5.45 -38.55
CA ASN A 235 34.54 -6.23 -39.28
C ASN A 235 35.22 -7.31 -38.43
N TYR A 236 34.97 -7.31 -37.12
CA TYR A 236 35.57 -8.24 -36.17
C TYR A 236 34.50 -8.79 -35.22
N CYS A 237 34.72 -10.00 -34.76
CA CYS A 237 33.82 -10.65 -33.83
C CYS A 237 33.94 -10.03 -32.44
N VAL A 238 32.82 -9.57 -31.87
CA VAL A 238 32.77 -8.95 -30.54
C VAL A 238 33.19 -9.93 -29.44
N SER A 239 32.94 -11.23 -29.61
CA SER A 239 33.28 -12.24 -28.61
C SER A 239 34.74 -12.73 -28.63
N CYS A 240 35.43 -12.70 -29.77
CA CYS A 240 36.76 -13.32 -29.90
C CYS A 240 37.81 -12.44 -30.60
N GLY A 241 37.42 -11.27 -31.11
CA GLY A 241 38.32 -10.31 -31.76
C GLY A 241 38.80 -10.71 -33.15
N ASN A 242 38.40 -11.88 -33.66
CA ASN A 242 38.82 -12.36 -34.99
C ASN A 242 38.04 -11.68 -36.12
N TYR A 243 38.67 -11.53 -37.29
CA TYR A 243 38.04 -10.90 -38.45
C TYR A 243 36.87 -11.75 -38.98
N LEU A 244 35.75 -11.09 -39.31
CA LEU A 244 34.57 -11.71 -39.93
C LEU A 244 34.79 -11.68 -41.45
N SER A 245 35.32 -12.77 -42.01
CA SER A 245 35.49 -12.96 -43.47
C SER A 245 34.30 -13.68 -44.09
#